data_AF-A0A6C9EEU6-F1
#
_entry.id   AF-A0A6C9EEU6-F1
#
_cell.length_a   1.000
_cell.length_b   1.000
_cell.length_c   1.000
_cell.angle_alpha   90.00
_cell.angle_beta   90.00
_cell.angle_gamma   90.00
#
_symmetry.space_group_name_H-M   'P 1'
#
loop_
_entity.id
_entity.type
_entity.pdbx_description
1 polymer ?
#
loop_
_entity_poly.entity_id
_entity_poly.type
_entity_poly.pdbx_seq_one_letter_code
_entity_poly.pdbx_strand_id
1 'polypeptide(L)'
;VCASGTAFDIPVYISPIAVVFNLQGVSGKGKTLNMDAETIAKIFDGKITKWNDPAIADQNKDLKLPDTAITVVHRSDKSGTTQNFVSYFKDVTPDNWTYDLSENWPNEVGQGAKGTSGVISTVKQADGTIGYADFSQVGDLGTVAVKVGDKYYEISAEAGSKVIGDSKQDDTVKGDNRIVIKINHATEAEGAYPIVLVSYDIVCPAYKDTKQAEFAKAWLTYVTSDEGQKAAQDAAGTAPLPSSLKSEITKSIEAIKTK
;
A
#
# COMPACT_ATOMS: atom_id res chain seq x y z
N VAL A 1 -8.17 -28.29 -2.13
CA VAL A 1 -7.51 -27.77 -0.91
C VAL A 1 -8.47 -27.85 0.27
N CYS A 2 -9.57 -27.09 0.28
CA CYS A 2 -10.56 -27.18 1.34
C CYS A 2 -11.33 -28.52 1.30
N ALA A 3 -11.66 -29.05 2.47
CA ALA A 3 -12.56 -30.19 2.65
C ALA A 3 -14.03 -29.76 2.73
N SER A 4 -14.29 -28.60 3.33
CA SER A 4 -15.62 -28.00 3.45
C SER A 4 -15.52 -26.51 3.82
N GLY A 5 -16.64 -25.80 3.69
CA GLY A 5 -16.76 -24.38 4.01
C GLY A 5 -16.13 -23.47 2.95
N THR A 6 -16.38 -22.17 3.11
CA THR A 6 -15.81 -21.12 2.26
C THR A 6 -14.46 -20.71 2.81
N ALA A 7 -13.44 -20.62 1.95
CA ALA A 7 -12.15 -20.07 2.37
C ALA A 7 -12.31 -18.63 2.88
N PHE A 8 -11.47 -18.23 3.82
CA PHE A 8 -11.55 -16.92 4.45
C PHE A 8 -10.19 -16.24 4.54
N ASP A 9 -10.23 -14.92 4.57
CA ASP A 9 -9.06 -14.05 4.57
C ASP A 9 -8.62 -13.77 6.01
N ILE A 10 -7.31 -13.89 6.25
CA ILE A 10 -6.67 -13.46 7.50
C ILE A 10 -5.59 -12.43 7.11
N PRO A 11 -5.64 -11.20 7.65
CA PRO A 11 -4.60 -10.21 7.39
C PRO A 11 -3.29 -10.67 8.03
N VAL A 12 -2.21 -10.65 7.25
CA VAL A 12 -0.90 -11.18 7.68
C VAL A 12 0.19 -10.11 7.74
N TYR A 13 0.11 -9.06 6.93
CA TYR A 13 0.98 -7.88 7.06
C TYR A 13 0.39 -6.69 6.32
N ILE A 14 0.96 -5.51 6.59
CA ILE A 14 0.59 -4.26 5.95
C ILE A 14 1.77 -3.80 5.09
N SER A 15 1.46 -3.36 3.87
CA SER A 15 2.43 -2.76 2.96
C SER A 15 2.07 -1.30 2.72
N PRO A 16 2.85 -0.35 3.25
CA PRO A 16 2.81 1.03 2.80
C PRO A 16 3.19 1.09 1.31
N ILE A 17 2.42 1.82 0.51
CA ILE A 17 2.69 2.00 -0.93
C ILE A 17 3.32 3.39 -1.12
N ALA A 18 4.62 3.43 -1.37
CA ALA A 18 5.33 4.67 -1.65
C ALA A 18 4.93 5.21 -3.02
N VAL A 19 4.63 6.50 -3.09
CA VAL A 19 4.80 7.27 -4.34
C VAL A 19 6.27 7.65 -4.44
N VAL A 20 6.97 7.01 -5.36
CA VAL A 20 8.42 7.14 -5.56
C VAL A 20 8.71 8.07 -6.72
N PHE A 21 9.84 8.77 -6.66
CA PHE A 21 10.28 9.61 -7.77
C PHE A 21 11.81 9.65 -7.92
N ASN A 22 12.24 9.95 -9.14
CA ASN A 22 13.62 10.25 -9.49
C ASN A 22 13.66 11.62 -10.16
N LEU A 23 14.30 12.58 -9.49
CA LEU A 23 14.38 13.97 -9.90
C LEU A 23 15.73 14.55 -9.50
N GLN A 24 16.58 14.86 -10.47
CA GLN A 24 17.94 15.34 -10.24
C GLN A 24 17.94 16.58 -9.33
N GLY A 25 18.79 16.53 -8.29
CA GLY A 25 18.91 17.60 -7.29
C GLY A 25 17.81 17.62 -6.22
N VAL A 26 16.77 16.80 -6.34
CA VAL A 26 15.65 16.73 -5.38
C VAL A 26 15.50 15.33 -4.76
N SER A 27 15.57 14.26 -5.57
CA SER A 27 15.41 12.88 -5.12
C SER A 27 16.67 12.29 -4.50
N GLY A 28 16.50 11.29 -3.64
CA GLY A 28 17.56 10.50 -3.03
C GLY A 28 17.05 9.80 -1.76
N LYS A 29 17.87 8.93 -1.18
CA LYS A 29 17.50 8.22 0.05
C LYS A 29 17.14 9.20 1.17
N GLY A 30 15.94 9.07 1.72
CA GLY A 30 15.43 9.93 2.77
C GLY A 30 15.10 11.36 2.31
N LYS A 31 14.97 11.59 1.00
CA LYS A 31 14.47 12.85 0.45
C LYS A 31 12.99 12.72 0.14
N THR A 32 12.25 13.75 0.53
CA THR A 32 10.80 13.78 0.40
C THR A 32 10.29 15.02 -0.33
N LEU A 33 9.17 14.84 -1.03
CA LEU A 33 8.33 15.93 -1.54
C LEU A 33 6.97 15.85 -0.87
N ASN A 34 6.44 16.99 -0.47
CA ASN A 34 5.09 17.08 0.08
C ASN A 34 4.08 17.10 -1.06
N MET A 35 3.08 16.22 -1.02
CA MET A 35 1.93 16.29 -1.91
C MET A 35 0.66 15.81 -1.21
N ASP A 36 -0.46 16.43 -1.54
CA ASP A 36 -1.80 15.95 -1.23
C ASP A 36 -2.31 14.96 -2.27
N ALA A 37 -3.44 14.34 -1.96
CA ALA A 37 -4.05 13.32 -2.82
C ALA A 37 -4.43 13.86 -4.20
N GLU A 38 -4.95 15.08 -4.26
CA GLU A 38 -5.39 15.71 -5.51
C GLU A 38 -4.20 15.94 -6.45
N THR A 39 -3.07 16.41 -5.93
CA THR A 39 -1.85 16.62 -6.72
C THR A 39 -1.31 15.31 -7.24
N ILE A 40 -1.24 14.27 -6.39
CA ILE A 40 -0.79 12.94 -6.82
C ILE A 40 -1.74 12.41 -7.91
N ALA A 41 -3.06 12.45 -7.69
CA ALA A 41 -4.05 11.97 -8.66
C ALA A 41 -3.91 12.69 -10.02
N LYS A 42 -3.75 14.02 -10.02
CA LYS A 42 -3.57 14.81 -11.26
C LYS A 42 -2.26 14.50 -11.99
N ILE A 43 -1.19 14.14 -11.28
CA ILE A 43 0.05 13.67 -11.90
C ILE A 43 -0.20 12.34 -12.63
N PHE A 44 -0.80 11.35 -11.95
CA PHE A 44 -1.07 10.03 -12.52
C PHE A 44 -2.19 10.03 -13.58
N ASP A 45 -3.01 11.08 -13.62
CA ASP A 45 -3.99 11.36 -14.68
C ASP A 45 -3.43 12.23 -15.81
N GLY A 46 -2.15 12.60 -15.78
CA GLY A 46 -1.47 13.35 -16.83
C GLY A 46 -1.89 14.83 -16.95
N LYS A 47 -2.61 15.36 -15.95
CA LYS A 47 -3.02 16.77 -15.88
C LYS A 47 -1.90 17.67 -15.39
N ILE A 48 -1.07 17.17 -14.47
CA ILE A 48 0.18 17.82 -14.06
C ILE A 48 1.32 17.12 -14.78
N THR A 49 2.04 17.86 -15.64
CA THR A 49 3.02 17.29 -16.58
C THR A 49 4.45 17.75 -16.33
N LYS A 50 4.68 18.65 -15.37
CA LYS A 50 6.00 19.20 -15.04
C LYS A 50 6.20 19.30 -13.53
N TRP A 51 7.44 19.13 -13.07
CA TRP A 51 7.77 19.11 -11.65
C TRP A 51 7.68 20.46 -10.96
N ASN A 52 7.79 21.56 -11.69
CA ASN A 52 7.60 22.93 -11.18
C ASN A 52 6.15 23.42 -11.23
N ASP A 53 5.18 22.54 -11.51
CA ASP A 53 3.76 22.91 -11.52
C ASP A 53 3.37 23.59 -10.19
N PRO A 54 2.58 24.68 -10.21
CA PRO A 54 2.16 25.38 -9.00
C PRO A 54 1.55 24.47 -7.93
N ALA A 55 0.77 23.45 -8.30
CA ALA A 55 0.19 22.53 -7.34
C ALA A 55 1.25 21.74 -6.56
N ILE A 56 2.41 21.44 -7.16
CA ILE A 56 3.54 20.82 -6.46
C ILE A 56 4.35 21.88 -5.71
N ALA A 57 4.68 23.00 -6.36
CA ALA A 57 5.55 24.03 -5.81
C ALA A 57 4.96 24.69 -4.55
N ASP A 58 3.66 24.93 -4.50
CA ASP A 58 3.00 25.57 -3.36
C ASP A 58 3.05 24.72 -2.08
N GLN A 59 3.21 23.40 -2.21
CA GLN A 59 3.38 22.46 -1.10
C GLN A 59 4.85 22.28 -0.68
N ASN A 60 5.78 22.81 -1.47
CA ASN A 60 7.23 22.59 -1.35
C ASN A 60 8.02 23.91 -1.49
N LYS A 61 7.57 24.99 -0.83
CA LYS A 61 8.08 26.36 -1.03
C LYS A 61 9.59 26.55 -0.81
N ASP A 62 10.20 25.69 0.00
CA ASP A 62 11.63 25.72 0.31
C ASP A 62 12.49 24.99 -0.74
N LEU A 63 11.88 24.32 -1.72
CA LEU A 63 12.56 23.55 -2.75
C LEU A 63 12.49 24.27 -4.10
N LYS A 64 13.63 24.32 -4.78
CA LYS A 64 13.71 24.79 -6.16
C LYS A 64 13.39 23.64 -7.11
N LEU A 65 12.13 23.51 -7.50
CA LEU A 65 11.68 22.47 -8.42
C LEU A 65 12.06 22.81 -9.87
N PRO A 66 12.61 21.85 -10.63
CA PRO A 66 13.01 22.06 -12.02
C PRO A 66 11.82 22.01 -12.97
N ASP A 67 11.97 22.58 -14.17
CA ASP A 67 10.99 22.50 -15.28
C ASP A 67 10.99 21.14 -16.00
N THR A 68 11.50 20.10 -15.34
CA THR A 68 11.60 18.74 -15.89
C THR A 68 10.19 18.18 -16.11
N ALA A 69 9.97 17.57 -17.28
CA ALA A 69 8.72 16.87 -17.58
C ALA A 69 8.53 15.66 -16.67
N ILE A 70 7.29 15.40 -16.26
CA ILE A 70 6.94 14.24 -15.46
C ILE A 70 6.69 13.04 -16.39
N THR A 71 7.32 11.91 -16.07
CA THR A 71 7.02 10.62 -16.68
C THR A 71 6.45 9.68 -15.63
N VAL A 72 5.15 9.39 -15.74
CA VAL A 72 4.49 8.41 -14.87
C VAL A 72 4.97 7.00 -15.23
N VAL A 73 5.20 6.17 -14.21
CA VAL A 73 5.50 4.75 -14.32
C VAL A 73 4.47 3.98 -13.50
N HIS A 74 3.76 3.08 -14.15
CA HIS A 74 2.69 2.28 -13.53
C HIS A 74 2.91 0.79 -13.76
N ARG A 75 2.12 -0.05 -13.09
CA ARG A 75 2.12 -1.48 -13.35
C ARG A 75 1.48 -1.80 -14.70
N SER A 76 2.12 -2.67 -15.47
CA SER A 76 1.60 -3.20 -16.74
C SER A 76 0.79 -4.49 -16.57
N ASP A 77 0.89 -5.12 -15.41
CA ASP A 77 0.24 -6.36 -15.04
C ASP A 77 -0.77 -6.15 -13.90
N LYS A 78 -1.73 -7.07 -13.78
CA LYS A 78 -2.70 -7.08 -12.67
C LYS A 78 -1.99 -7.00 -11.33
N SER A 79 -2.43 -6.06 -10.50
CA SER A 79 -1.68 -5.66 -9.31
C SER A 79 -2.59 -5.20 -8.19
N GLY A 80 -2.55 -5.92 -7.07
CA GLY A 80 -3.16 -5.45 -5.82
C GLY A 80 -2.58 -4.11 -5.35
N THR A 81 -1.28 -3.83 -5.61
CA THR A 81 -0.68 -2.51 -5.34
C THR A 81 -1.37 -1.42 -6.16
N THR A 82 -1.69 -1.70 -7.44
CA THR A 82 -2.43 -0.75 -8.28
C THR A 82 -3.83 -0.51 -7.76
N GLN A 83 -4.54 -1.59 -7.41
CA GLN A 83 -5.89 -1.48 -6.87
C GLN A 83 -5.90 -0.64 -5.57
N ASN A 84 -4.98 -0.88 -4.62
CA ASN A 84 -4.93 -0.14 -3.35
C ASN A 84 -4.40 1.30 -3.52
N PHE A 85 -3.51 1.54 -4.49
CA PHE A 85 -3.08 2.89 -4.83
C PHE A 85 -4.24 3.71 -5.42
N VAL A 86 -5.06 3.09 -6.27
CA VAL A 86 -6.23 3.74 -6.88
C VAL A 86 -7.39 3.89 -5.88
N SER A 87 -7.58 2.94 -4.95
CA SER A 87 -8.62 3.06 -3.92
C SER A 87 -8.41 4.28 -3.03
N TYR A 88 -7.14 4.63 -2.75
CA TYR A 88 -6.82 5.88 -2.06
C TYR A 88 -7.46 7.09 -2.75
N PHE A 89 -7.25 7.26 -4.06
CA PHE A 89 -7.83 8.39 -4.79
C PHE A 89 -9.36 8.36 -4.83
N LYS A 90 -9.95 7.17 -4.98
CA LYS A 90 -11.40 7.01 -4.96
C LYS A 90 -12.02 7.46 -3.65
N ASP A 91 -11.36 7.18 -2.53
CA ASP A 91 -11.90 7.49 -1.22
C ASP A 91 -11.69 8.96 -0.84
N VAL A 92 -10.57 9.57 -1.23
CA VAL A 92 -10.20 10.91 -0.75
C VAL A 92 -10.35 12.03 -1.78
N THR A 93 -10.33 11.72 -3.08
CA THR A 93 -10.41 12.72 -4.15
C THR A 93 -11.13 12.17 -5.41
N PRO A 94 -12.37 11.65 -5.26
CA PRO A 94 -13.09 10.96 -6.34
C PRO A 94 -13.31 11.83 -7.60
N ASP A 95 -13.40 13.15 -7.44
CA ASP A 95 -13.58 14.08 -8.56
C ASP A 95 -12.31 14.24 -9.41
N ASN A 96 -11.13 13.97 -8.83
CA ASN A 96 -9.85 14.00 -9.53
C ASN A 96 -9.44 12.63 -10.08
N TRP A 97 -10.13 11.54 -9.67
CA TRP A 97 -9.90 10.19 -10.17
C TRP A 97 -11.20 9.46 -10.51
N THR A 98 -11.66 9.64 -11.74
CA THR A 98 -12.98 9.14 -12.18
C THR A 98 -12.97 7.69 -12.65
N TYR A 99 -11.82 7.09 -12.92
CA TYR A 99 -11.68 5.72 -13.42
C TYR A 99 -12.15 4.66 -12.43
N ASP A 100 -12.76 3.56 -12.89
CA ASP A 100 -13.20 2.48 -12.00
C ASP A 100 -12.06 1.81 -11.23
N LEU A 101 -12.38 1.30 -10.04
CA LEU A 101 -11.42 0.56 -9.21
C LEU A 101 -11.10 -0.79 -9.87
N SER A 102 -9.81 -1.05 -10.11
CA SER A 102 -9.33 -2.22 -10.84
C SER A 102 -7.90 -2.58 -10.44
N GLU A 103 -7.54 -3.86 -10.61
CA GLU A 103 -6.14 -4.31 -10.53
C GLU A 103 -5.31 -3.91 -11.76
N ASN A 104 -5.97 -3.55 -12.86
CA ASN A 104 -5.32 -3.04 -14.07
C ASN A 104 -5.22 -1.52 -13.98
N TRP A 105 -4.11 -0.97 -14.47
CA TRP A 105 -3.97 0.48 -14.64
C TRP A 105 -5.05 1.01 -15.60
N PRO A 106 -5.75 2.11 -15.26
CA PRO A 106 -7.00 2.44 -15.96
C PRO A 106 -6.87 3.45 -17.11
N ASN A 107 -5.69 4.01 -17.35
CA ASN A 107 -5.46 4.99 -18.42
C ASN A 107 -4.15 4.71 -19.19
N GLU A 108 -3.85 5.52 -20.20
CA GLU A 108 -2.66 5.39 -21.06
C GLU A 108 -1.53 6.36 -20.66
N VAL A 109 -1.60 6.96 -19.47
CA VAL A 109 -0.62 7.96 -19.02
C VAL A 109 0.66 7.28 -18.55
N GLY A 110 1.76 7.62 -19.19
CA GLY A 110 3.09 7.18 -18.79
C GLY A 110 3.49 5.84 -19.38
N GLN A 111 4.31 5.10 -18.64
CA GLN A 111 4.91 3.85 -19.08
C GLN A 111 4.56 2.70 -18.12
N GLY A 112 4.05 1.61 -18.68
CA GLY A 112 3.84 0.36 -17.96
C GLY A 112 5.15 -0.40 -17.73
N ALA A 113 5.34 -0.89 -16.51
CA ALA A 113 6.43 -1.80 -16.15
C ALA A 113 5.88 -3.03 -15.40
N LYS A 114 6.53 -4.19 -15.57
CA LYS A 114 6.04 -5.45 -15.00
C LYS A 114 6.52 -5.64 -13.56
N GLY A 115 5.60 -5.87 -12.64
CA GLY A 115 5.91 -6.10 -11.23
C GLY A 115 6.47 -4.86 -10.52
N THR A 116 6.60 -4.94 -9.19
CA THR A 116 7.15 -3.84 -8.37
C THR A 116 8.60 -3.54 -8.74
N SER A 117 9.43 -4.58 -8.96
CA SER A 117 10.83 -4.40 -9.36
C SER A 117 10.96 -3.70 -10.70
N GLY A 118 10.10 -4.02 -11.68
CA GLY A 118 10.07 -3.33 -12.96
C GLY A 118 9.75 -1.84 -12.82
N VAL A 119 8.74 -1.48 -12.02
CA VAL A 119 8.41 -0.08 -11.74
C VAL A 119 9.60 0.65 -11.11
N ILE A 120 10.19 0.09 -10.05
CA ILE A 120 11.36 0.68 -9.38
C ILE A 120 12.53 0.86 -10.34
N SER A 121 12.86 -0.16 -11.14
CA SER A 121 13.93 -0.08 -12.13
C SER A 121 13.66 0.97 -13.19
N THR A 122 12.43 1.11 -13.68
CA THR A 122 12.08 2.12 -14.69
C THR A 122 12.14 3.53 -14.12
N VAL A 123 11.65 3.76 -12.89
CA VAL A 123 11.78 5.07 -12.22
C VAL A 123 13.26 5.45 -12.04
N LYS A 124 14.12 4.50 -11.65
CA LYS A 124 15.56 4.78 -11.49
C LYS A 124 16.28 5.17 -12.79
N GLN A 125 15.77 4.78 -13.95
CA GLN A 125 16.48 4.91 -15.22
C GLN A 125 16.42 6.31 -15.85
N ALA A 126 15.41 7.12 -15.50
CA ALA A 126 15.23 8.43 -16.11
C ALA A 126 14.90 9.51 -15.08
N ASP A 127 15.48 10.69 -15.31
CA ASP A 127 15.14 11.91 -14.59
C ASP A 127 13.69 12.33 -14.89
N GLY A 128 13.02 12.87 -13.89
CA GLY A 128 11.64 13.31 -13.98
C GLY A 128 10.58 12.21 -13.83
N THR A 129 10.97 10.98 -13.51
CA THR A 129 10.01 9.87 -13.37
C THR A 129 9.35 9.83 -12.00
N ILE A 130 8.10 9.37 -11.97
CA ILE A 130 7.30 9.14 -10.76
C ILE A 130 6.53 7.83 -10.90
N GLY A 131 6.41 7.06 -9.83
CA GLY A 131 5.66 5.80 -9.83
C GLY A 131 5.17 5.43 -8.44
N TYR A 132 4.62 4.24 -8.29
CA TYR A 132 4.19 3.70 -7.00
C TYR A 132 4.72 2.29 -6.78
N ALA A 133 5.13 1.98 -5.55
CA ALA A 133 5.73 0.70 -5.21
C ALA A 133 5.52 0.33 -3.74
N ASP A 134 5.60 -0.96 -3.45
CA ASP A 134 5.73 -1.44 -2.07
C ASP A 134 6.96 -0.78 -1.40
N PHE A 135 6.78 -0.23 -0.19
CA PHE A 135 7.81 0.51 0.51
C PHE A 135 9.11 -0.29 0.71
N SER A 136 9.02 -1.62 0.88
CA SER A 136 10.18 -2.50 1.04
C SER A 136 11.13 -2.51 -0.17
N GLN A 137 10.65 -2.09 -1.35
CA GLN A 137 11.38 -2.18 -2.61
C GLN A 137 11.93 -0.82 -3.09
N VAL A 138 11.64 0.28 -2.38
CA VAL A 138 11.97 1.65 -2.82
C VAL A 138 13.49 1.85 -2.98
N GLY A 139 14.27 1.34 -2.03
CA GLY A 139 15.71 1.57 -1.98
C GLY A 139 16.05 3.04 -1.76
N ASP A 140 16.81 3.63 -2.69
CA ASP A 140 17.36 4.99 -2.56
C ASP A 140 16.60 6.07 -3.36
N LEU A 141 15.42 5.75 -3.89
CA LEU A 141 14.56 6.74 -4.56
C LEU A 141 14.00 7.75 -3.55
N GLY A 142 13.64 8.94 -4.04
CA GLY A 142 12.85 9.89 -3.26
C GLY A 142 11.41 9.38 -3.09
N THR A 143 10.74 9.79 -2.01
CA THR A 143 9.35 9.42 -1.73
C THR A 143 8.48 10.64 -1.48
N VAL A 144 7.19 10.54 -1.75
CA VAL A 144 6.24 11.62 -1.40
C VAL A 144 5.80 11.46 0.05
N ALA A 145 5.92 12.54 0.83
CA ALA A 145 5.23 12.71 2.09
C ALA A 145 3.79 13.16 1.80
N VAL A 146 2.81 12.40 2.29
CA VAL A 146 1.41 12.58 1.91
C VAL A 146 0.69 13.46 2.93
N LYS A 147 -0.13 14.39 2.43
CA LYS A 147 -0.96 15.24 3.28
C LYS A 147 -2.05 14.45 4.01
N VAL A 148 -2.14 14.64 5.31
CA VAL A 148 -3.14 14.07 6.23
C VAL A 148 -3.58 15.18 7.18
N GLY A 149 -4.87 15.55 7.11
CA GLY A 149 -5.35 16.80 7.68
C GLY A 149 -4.54 17.98 7.13
N ASP A 150 -3.88 18.72 8.01
CA ASP A 150 -3.05 19.89 7.66
C ASP A 150 -1.53 19.61 7.66
N LYS A 151 -1.11 18.36 7.91
CA LYS A 151 0.31 17.97 8.01
C LYS A 151 0.69 17.01 6.88
N TYR A 152 1.99 16.91 6.60
CA TYR A 152 2.53 15.90 5.69
C TYR A 152 3.27 14.84 6.51
N TYR A 153 3.04 13.58 6.17
CA TYR A 153 3.71 12.46 6.81
C TYR A 153 4.51 11.67 5.81
N GLU A 154 5.77 11.41 6.15
CA GLU A 154 6.63 10.52 5.39
C GLU A 154 6.16 9.07 5.53
N ILE A 155 6.46 8.28 4.52
CA ILE A 155 6.15 6.86 4.55
C ILE A 155 7.08 6.11 5.52
N SER A 156 6.50 5.24 6.34
CA SER A 156 7.21 4.27 7.17
C SER A 156 6.34 3.04 7.43
N ALA A 157 6.95 1.97 7.93
CA ALA A 157 6.23 0.79 8.40
C ALA A 157 5.21 1.15 9.49
N GLU A 158 5.63 1.96 10.47
CA GLU A 158 4.78 2.43 11.57
C GLU A 158 3.65 3.33 11.06
N ALA A 159 3.95 4.21 10.10
CA ALA A 159 2.96 5.12 9.53
C ALA A 159 1.83 4.37 8.81
N GLY A 160 2.13 3.28 8.10
CA GLY A 160 1.11 2.42 7.49
C GLY A 160 0.33 1.60 8.53
N SER A 161 0.99 1.10 9.58
CA SER A 161 0.32 0.39 10.68
C SER A 161 -0.71 1.26 11.39
N LYS A 162 -0.40 2.55 11.60
CA LYS A 162 -1.33 3.54 12.19
C LYS A 162 -2.63 3.68 11.42
N VAL A 163 -2.59 3.68 10.08
CA VAL A 163 -3.81 3.74 9.24
C VAL A 163 -4.72 2.55 9.54
N ILE A 164 -4.15 1.35 9.63
CA ILE A 164 -4.93 0.14 9.90
C ILE A 164 -5.43 0.10 11.34
N GLY A 165 -4.67 0.66 12.28
CA GLY A 165 -5.13 0.85 13.67
C GLY A 165 -6.35 1.77 13.79
N ASP A 166 -6.52 2.73 12.87
CA ASP A 166 -7.67 3.63 12.75
C ASP A 166 -8.75 3.13 11.77
N SER A 167 -8.49 2.00 11.09
CA SER A 167 -9.42 1.39 10.14
C SER A 167 -10.42 0.48 10.85
N LYS A 168 -11.48 0.09 10.13
CA LYS A 168 -12.51 -0.83 10.63
C LYS A 168 -12.52 -2.11 9.81
N GLN A 169 -13.06 -3.18 10.38
CA GLN A 169 -13.40 -4.35 9.58
C GLN A 169 -14.49 -3.97 8.57
N ASP A 170 -14.38 -4.47 7.34
CA ASP A 170 -15.36 -4.27 6.28
C ASP A 170 -16.59 -5.14 6.55
N ASP A 171 -17.68 -4.50 6.96
CA ASP A 171 -18.94 -5.16 7.25
C ASP A 171 -19.70 -5.60 6.00
N THR A 172 -19.30 -5.16 4.80
CA THR A 172 -19.90 -5.58 3.53
C THR A 172 -19.37 -6.94 3.08
N VAL A 173 -18.17 -7.33 3.51
CA VAL A 173 -17.55 -8.62 3.18
C VAL A 173 -17.94 -9.66 4.23
N LYS A 174 -18.90 -10.52 3.89
CA LYS A 174 -19.42 -11.55 4.79
C LYS A 174 -18.61 -12.85 4.73
N GLY A 175 -18.49 -13.55 5.85
CA GLY A 175 -17.92 -14.89 5.95
C GLY A 175 -17.47 -15.21 7.37
N ASP A 176 -17.66 -16.45 7.80
CA ASP A 176 -17.23 -16.89 9.14
C ASP A 176 -15.71 -16.80 9.27
N ASN A 177 -15.23 -16.27 10.40
CA ASN A 177 -13.80 -16.11 10.72
C ASN A 177 -13.01 -15.24 9.73
N ARG A 178 -13.70 -14.54 8.83
CA ARG A 178 -13.07 -13.67 7.84
C ARG A 178 -12.77 -12.32 8.46
N ILE A 179 -11.55 -11.83 8.25
CA ILE A 179 -11.15 -10.49 8.64
C ILE A 179 -10.70 -9.77 7.38
N VAL A 180 -11.50 -8.81 6.92
CA VAL A 180 -11.16 -7.92 5.82
C VAL A 180 -11.26 -6.50 6.36
N ILE A 181 -10.24 -5.69 6.10
CA ILE A 181 -10.15 -4.32 6.59
C ILE A 181 -10.67 -3.37 5.54
N LYS A 182 -11.63 -2.52 5.93
CA LYS A 182 -11.99 -1.31 5.20
C LYS A 182 -11.02 -0.21 5.60
N ILE A 183 -10.03 0.02 4.75
CA ILE A 183 -8.94 0.96 5.00
C ILE A 183 -9.51 2.38 5.12
N ASN A 184 -9.17 3.08 6.20
CA ASN A 184 -9.53 4.48 6.36
C ASN A 184 -8.51 5.38 5.64
N HIS A 185 -8.64 5.50 4.32
CA HIS A 185 -7.79 6.37 3.50
C HIS A 185 -7.91 7.87 3.86
N ALA A 186 -9.02 8.27 4.49
CA ALA A 186 -9.27 9.63 4.97
C ALA A 186 -8.94 9.81 6.47
N THR A 187 -8.09 8.94 7.04
CA THR A 187 -7.63 9.08 8.42
C THR A 187 -7.02 10.46 8.68
N GLU A 188 -7.21 11.00 9.89
CA GLU A 188 -6.55 12.21 10.38
C GLU A 188 -5.53 11.88 11.49
N ALA A 189 -5.23 10.59 11.70
CA ALA A 189 -4.35 10.14 12.76
C ALA A 189 -2.92 10.68 12.60
N GLU A 190 -2.34 11.20 13.68
CA GLU A 190 -1.01 11.80 13.64
C GLU A 190 0.08 10.78 13.28
N GLY A 191 0.80 11.06 12.20
CA GLY A 191 1.88 10.23 11.70
C GLY A 191 1.40 9.04 10.86
N ALA A 192 0.15 9.03 10.42
CA ALA A 192 -0.36 8.01 9.51
C ALA A 192 -0.01 8.33 8.05
N TYR A 193 0.29 7.30 7.25
CA TYR A 193 0.54 7.41 5.82
C TYR A 193 -0.55 6.65 5.06
N PRO A 194 -1.53 7.31 4.42
CA PRO A 194 -2.83 6.71 4.09
C PRO A 194 -2.82 5.77 2.87
N ILE A 195 -1.72 5.69 2.12
CA ILE A 195 -1.62 4.82 0.94
C ILE A 195 -1.03 3.48 1.39
N VAL A 196 -1.90 2.52 1.69
CA VAL A 196 -1.53 1.21 2.24
C VAL A 196 -2.28 0.09 1.53
N LEU A 197 -1.70 -1.09 1.58
CA LEU A 197 -2.31 -2.36 1.23
C LEU A 197 -2.28 -3.27 2.46
N VAL A 198 -3.37 -4.00 2.70
CA VAL A 198 -3.40 -5.12 3.65
C VAL A 198 -3.27 -6.41 2.86
N SER A 199 -2.28 -7.23 3.21
CA SER A 199 -2.08 -8.54 2.61
C SER A 199 -2.77 -9.62 3.42
N TYR A 200 -3.36 -10.59 2.72
CA TYR A 200 -4.15 -11.65 3.33
C TYR A 200 -3.66 -13.02 2.91
N ASP A 201 -3.53 -13.93 3.87
CA ASP A 201 -3.48 -15.36 3.60
C ASP A 201 -4.91 -15.89 3.50
N ILE A 202 -5.21 -16.62 2.43
CA ILE A 202 -6.52 -17.23 2.20
C ILE A 202 -6.48 -18.68 2.66
N VAL A 203 -7.26 -19.01 3.68
CA VAL A 203 -7.22 -20.32 4.34
C VAL A 203 -8.56 -21.03 4.36
N CYS A 204 -8.51 -22.36 4.45
CA CYS A 204 -9.70 -23.20 4.49
C CYS A 204 -10.19 -23.37 5.94
N PRO A 205 -11.52 -23.37 6.17
CA PRO A 205 -12.08 -23.76 7.47
C PRO A 205 -11.72 -25.19 7.89
N ALA A 206 -11.58 -26.08 6.91
CA ALA A 206 -11.08 -27.44 7.09
C ALA A 206 -10.30 -27.86 5.85
N TYR A 207 -9.16 -28.54 6.05
CA TYR A 207 -8.35 -29.09 4.96
C TYR A 207 -8.67 -30.57 4.75
N LYS A 208 -8.39 -31.07 3.54
CA LYS A 208 -8.54 -32.51 3.25
C LYS A 208 -7.49 -33.36 3.97
N ASP A 209 -6.29 -32.81 4.14
CA ASP A 209 -5.14 -33.42 4.79
C ASP A 209 -4.91 -32.75 6.16
N THR A 210 -4.85 -33.54 7.24
CA THR A 210 -4.61 -33.04 8.60
C THR A 210 -3.26 -32.33 8.72
N LYS A 211 -2.20 -32.81 8.08
CA LYS A 211 -0.88 -32.16 8.12
C LYS A 211 -0.90 -30.79 7.47
N GLN A 212 -1.72 -30.60 6.44
CA GLN A 212 -1.91 -29.27 5.83
C GLN A 212 -2.67 -28.32 6.75
N ALA A 213 -3.68 -28.81 7.47
CA ALA A 213 -4.37 -27.99 8.48
C ALA A 213 -3.42 -27.60 9.62
N GLU A 214 -2.62 -28.55 10.14
CA GLU A 214 -1.62 -28.30 11.18
C GLU A 214 -0.57 -27.29 10.72
N PHE A 215 -0.03 -27.45 9.51
CA PHE A 215 0.91 -26.51 8.93
C PHE A 215 0.31 -25.12 8.75
N ALA A 216 -0.90 -25.01 8.19
CA ALA A 216 -1.57 -23.73 7.99
C ALA A 216 -1.78 -22.99 9.33
N LYS A 217 -2.25 -23.70 10.37
CA LYS A 217 -2.39 -23.12 11.72
C LYS A 217 -1.06 -22.69 12.31
N ALA A 218 -0.01 -23.52 12.21
CA ALA A 218 1.30 -23.20 12.76
C ALA A 218 1.94 -22.01 12.02
N TRP A 219 1.85 -21.99 10.69
CA TRP A 219 2.34 -20.90 9.85
C TRP A 219 1.64 -19.58 10.20
N LEU A 220 0.30 -19.56 10.17
CA LEU A 220 -0.48 -18.36 10.50
C LEU A 220 -0.17 -17.85 11.91
N THR A 221 -0.14 -18.77 12.89
CA THR A 221 0.19 -18.41 14.29
C THR A 221 1.57 -17.76 14.38
N TYR A 222 2.56 -18.29 13.66
CA TYR A 222 3.91 -17.70 13.64
C TYR A 222 3.92 -16.35 12.92
N VAL A 223 3.45 -16.26 11.68
CA VAL A 223 3.57 -15.03 10.90
C VAL A 223 2.78 -13.87 11.49
N THR A 224 1.66 -14.13 12.19
CA THR A 224 0.90 -13.08 12.88
C THR A 224 1.33 -12.85 14.34
N SER A 225 2.33 -13.60 14.83
CA SER A 225 2.90 -13.37 16.17
C SER A 225 3.81 -12.15 16.20
N ASP A 226 4.13 -11.65 17.39
CA ASP A 226 5.12 -10.57 17.55
C ASP A 226 6.49 -10.94 16.99
N GLU A 227 6.91 -12.21 17.14
CA GLU A 227 8.18 -12.71 16.61
C GLU A 227 8.17 -12.74 15.08
N GLY A 228 7.12 -13.28 14.47
CA GLY A 228 7.01 -13.36 13.00
C GLY A 228 6.89 -11.97 12.35
N GLN A 229 6.07 -11.09 12.95
CA GLN A 229 5.95 -9.70 12.48
C GLN A 229 7.28 -8.95 12.60
N LYS A 230 8.02 -9.15 13.71
CA LYS A 230 9.35 -8.55 13.89
C LYS A 230 10.35 -9.09 12.88
N ALA A 231 10.36 -10.39 12.62
CA ALA A 231 11.22 -10.99 11.60
C ALA A 231 10.93 -10.41 10.19
N ALA A 232 9.65 -10.22 9.84
CA ALA A 232 9.24 -9.62 8.57
C ALA A 232 9.66 -8.13 8.48
N GLN A 233 9.48 -7.37 9.56
CA GLN A 233 9.95 -5.99 9.67
C GLN A 233 11.47 -5.88 9.45
N ASP A 234 12.25 -6.72 10.12
CA ASP A 234 13.71 -6.67 10.05
C ASP A 234 14.23 -7.08 8.66
N ALA A 235 13.55 -8.03 8.00
CA ALA A 235 13.94 -8.53 6.69
C ALA A 235 13.51 -7.62 5.53
N ALA A 236 12.34 -7.00 5.62
CA ALA A 236 11.69 -6.34 4.49
C ALA A 236 11.08 -4.97 4.84
N GLY A 237 11.10 -4.51 6.08
CA GLY A 237 10.49 -3.23 6.47
C GLY A 237 8.97 -3.21 6.35
N THR A 238 8.31 -4.36 6.45
CA THR A 238 6.85 -4.47 6.40
C THR A 238 6.20 -3.78 7.59
N ALA A 239 5.02 -3.18 7.41
CA ALA A 239 4.27 -2.63 8.53
C ALA A 239 3.66 -3.76 9.38
N PRO A 240 3.84 -3.72 10.71
CA PRO A 240 3.33 -4.75 11.58
C PRO A 240 1.80 -4.62 11.72
N LEU A 241 1.13 -5.74 11.93
CA LEU A 241 -0.29 -5.74 12.26
C LEU A 241 -0.55 -5.00 13.59
N PRO A 242 -1.54 -4.09 13.64
CA PRO A 242 -1.93 -3.44 14.89
C PRO A 242 -2.33 -4.45 15.96
N SER A 243 -2.01 -4.13 17.23
CA SER A 243 -2.37 -4.97 18.37
C SER A 243 -3.88 -5.19 18.52
N SER A 244 -4.69 -4.26 18.00
CA SER A 244 -6.16 -4.35 17.97
C SER A 244 -6.66 -5.56 17.18
N LEU A 245 -5.95 -6.01 16.14
CA LEU A 245 -6.37 -7.14 15.31
C LEU A 245 -5.97 -8.51 15.89
N LYS A 246 -5.02 -8.56 16.82
CA LYS A 246 -4.43 -9.82 17.31
C LYS A 246 -5.48 -10.81 17.83
N SER A 247 -6.42 -10.33 18.66
CA SER A 247 -7.43 -11.22 19.25
C SER A 247 -8.35 -11.84 18.20
N GLU A 248 -8.76 -11.06 17.19
CA GLU A 248 -9.63 -11.54 16.12
C GLU A 248 -8.90 -12.52 15.21
N ILE A 249 -7.63 -12.22 14.88
CA ILE A 249 -6.77 -13.10 14.09
C ILE A 249 -6.58 -14.43 14.81
N THR A 250 -6.22 -14.43 16.10
CA THR A 250 -6.05 -15.65 16.89
C THR A 250 -7.33 -16.50 16.87
N LYS A 251 -8.50 -15.89 17.12
CA LYS A 251 -9.79 -16.59 17.06
C LYS A 251 -10.05 -17.23 15.69
N SER A 252 -9.71 -16.50 14.62
CA SER A 252 -9.91 -16.97 13.24
C SER A 252 -8.98 -18.14 12.90
N ILE A 253 -7.73 -18.10 13.36
CA ILE A 253 -6.78 -19.22 13.23
C ILE A 253 -7.26 -20.44 14.02
N GLU A 254 -7.70 -20.25 15.26
CA GLU A 254 -8.17 -21.34 16.13
C GLU A 254 -9.35 -22.10 15.52
N ALA A 255 -10.22 -21.40 14.77
CA ALA A 255 -11.38 -21.96 14.09
C ALA A 255 -11.05 -22.95 12.95
N ILE A 256 -9.80 -22.97 12.45
CA ILE A 256 -9.36 -23.92 11.41
C ILE A 256 -9.38 -25.35 12.00
N LYS A 257 -10.15 -26.25 11.39
CA LYS A 257 -10.28 -27.63 11.87
C LYS A 257 -9.12 -28.49 11.39
N THR A 258 -8.38 -29.09 12.32
CA THR A 258 -7.54 -30.27 12.13
C THR A 258 -8.42 -31.48 12.40
N LYS A 259 -8.62 -32.38 11.44
CA LYS A 259 -9.39 -33.62 11.67
C LYS A 259 -8.70 -34.51 12.68
#